data_AF-A0A4Y8L7M5-F1
#
_entry.id   AF-A0A4Y8L7M5-F1
#
_cell.length_a   1.000
_cell.length_b   1.000
_cell.length_c   1.000
_cell.angle_alpha   90.00
_cell.angle_beta   90.00
_cell.angle_gamma   90.00
#
_symmetry.space_group_name_H-M   'P 1'
#
loop_
_entity.id
_entity.type
_entity.pdbx_description
1 polymer ?
#
loop_
_entity_poly.entity_id
_entity_poly.type
_entity_poly.pdbx_seq_one_letter_code
_entity_poly.pdbx_strand_id
1 'polypeptide(L)'
;MTKHLAREHFVYKMDQDNAPVLTVQSGDQVEVDTYDCFENQIKSEMTEFSAIDWDKVNPATGPIFVEGAQKGDILKVRIDDIELGDRGVMVTGPGLGVMGHRMEDFQVKIIPIQDGRAVFNDRLALPLNPMIGVIGVAPENEGISCGTPGAHGGNMDTKEVTTGATLYFPVFHEGALLSLGDLHAAMGDGEISVSGIEIQAKVKITVEVIKGYEISYPFLENGDGLSVLVSKETLDESADTAVELMIDYLQPQTDLTLSELTMLMSAVGQVQVSQIVDPLKTARFFVPRYVLEAYGIKAFR
;
A
#
# COMPACT_ATOMS: atom_id res chain seq x y z
N MET A 1 16.87 18.91 4.68
CA MET A 1 16.13 19.50 3.54
C MET A 1 15.26 18.40 2.97
N THR A 2 14.01 18.67 2.62
CA THR A 2 13.16 17.72 1.92
C THR A 2 13.64 17.60 0.47
N LYS A 3 13.91 16.37 0.02
CA LYS A 3 14.23 16.07 -1.39
C LYS A 3 12.94 15.91 -2.18
N HIS A 4 12.96 16.20 -3.47
CA HIS A 4 11.79 16.06 -4.34
C HIS A 4 12.07 15.04 -5.43
N LEU A 5 11.10 14.17 -5.70
CA LEU A 5 11.13 13.17 -6.76
C LEU A 5 9.92 13.40 -7.67
N ALA A 6 10.20 13.77 -8.92
CA ALA A 6 9.19 14.09 -9.90
C ALA A 6 8.57 12.81 -10.50
N ARG A 7 7.28 12.89 -10.86
CA ARG A 7 6.47 11.74 -11.30
C ARG A 7 6.97 11.06 -12.57
N GLU A 8 7.79 11.74 -13.37
CA GLU A 8 8.37 11.24 -14.63
C GLU A 8 9.43 10.15 -14.40
N HIS A 9 9.88 9.97 -13.16
CA HIS A 9 10.76 8.89 -12.75
C HIS A 9 9.96 7.76 -12.11
N PHE A 10 9.41 6.87 -12.94
CA PHE A 10 8.57 5.76 -12.49
C PHE A 10 8.93 4.43 -13.13
N VAL A 11 8.45 3.36 -12.52
CA VAL A 11 8.59 1.97 -12.98
C VAL A 11 7.23 1.29 -12.99
N TYR A 12 7.04 0.31 -13.89
CA TYR A 12 5.87 -0.58 -13.93
C TYR A 12 6.12 -1.93 -13.25
N LYS A 13 7.36 -2.14 -12.80
CA LYS A 13 7.86 -3.38 -12.22
C LYS A 13 8.82 -3.02 -11.10
N MET A 14 8.59 -3.51 -9.89
CA MET A 14 9.56 -3.45 -8.81
C MET A 14 10.62 -4.51 -9.06
N ASP A 15 11.87 -4.10 -9.25
CA ASP A 15 12.97 -4.97 -9.67
C ASP A 15 14.29 -4.48 -9.06
N GLN A 16 15.16 -5.42 -8.71
CA GLN A 16 16.51 -5.12 -8.20
C GLN A 16 17.40 -4.47 -9.26
N ASP A 17 17.11 -4.71 -10.55
CA ASP A 17 17.89 -4.19 -11.68
C ASP A 17 17.48 -2.76 -12.08
N ASN A 18 16.43 -2.21 -11.48
CA ASN A 18 16.02 -0.83 -11.75
C ASN A 18 17.07 0.15 -11.23
N ALA A 19 17.57 1.02 -12.11
CA ALA A 19 18.51 2.05 -11.71
C ALA A 19 17.83 3.07 -10.77
N PRO A 20 18.42 3.37 -9.60
CA PRO A 20 17.84 4.33 -8.68
C PRO A 20 17.89 5.75 -9.26
N VAL A 21 16.82 6.51 -9.02
CA VAL A 21 16.64 7.88 -9.55
C VAL A 21 16.88 8.95 -8.48
N LEU A 22 16.90 8.55 -7.21
CA LEU A 22 17.18 9.42 -6.07
C LEU A 22 17.92 8.63 -4.99
N THR A 23 18.94 9.23 -4.37
CA THR A 23 19.65 8.66 -3.22
C THR A 23 19.40 9.49 -1.96
N VAL A 24 19.04 8.82 -0.87
CA VAL A 24 18.68 9.44 0.42
C VAL A 24 19.36 8.76 1.59
N GLN A 25 19.49 9.48 2.70
CA GLN A 25 20.02 8.93 3.95
C GLN A 25 18.88 8.51 4.88
N SER A 26 19.16 7.58 5.79
CA SER A 26 18.24 7.27 6.88
C SER A 26 17.90 8.54 7.68
N GLY A 27 16.60 8.83 7.83
CA GLY A 27 16.04 10.03 8.43
C GLY A 27 15.66 11.14 7.43
N ASP A 28 16.00 11.01 6.15
CA ASP A 28 15.64 12.01 5.13
C ASP A 28 14.13 12.02 4.85
N GLN A 29 13.64 13.20 4.49
CA GLN A 29 12.29 13.39 3.94
C GLN A 29 12.32 13.51 2.43
N VAL A 30 11.36 12.86 1.77
CA VAL A 30 11.16 12.91 0.32
C VAL A 30 9.72 13.30 0.02
N GLU A 31 9.54 14.24 -0.90
CA GLU A 31 8.27 14.58 -1.52
C GLU A 31 8.24 13.91 -2.91
N VAL A 32 7.24 13.07 -3.15
CA VAL A 32 7.11 12.23 -4.35
C VAL A 32 5.84 12.61 -5.09
N ASP A 33 5.96 13.08 -6.32
CA ASP A 33 4.82 13.31 -7.19
C ASP A 33 4.44 12.01 -7.90
N THR A 34 3.15 11.72 -8.06
CA THR A 34 2.67 10.50 -8.71
C THR A 34 1.72 10.80 -9.86
N TYR A 35 1.68 9.89 -10.83
CA TYR A 35 0.52 9.76 -11.72
C TYR A 35 -0.64 9.07 -11.00
N ASP A 36 -1.85 9.11 -11.58
CA ASP A 36 -2.87 8.10 -11.25
C ASP A 36 -2.45 6.72 -11.79
N CYS A 37 -3.18 5.67 -11.39
CA CYS A 37 -2.87 4.29 -11.77
C CYS A 37 -2.90 4.03 -13.28
N PHE A 38 -3.54 4.90 -14.06
CA PHE A 38 -3.61 4.81 -15.53
C PHE A 38 -2.56 5.68 -16.23
N GLU A 39 -1.52 6.15 -15.53
CA GLU A 39 -0.56 7.14 -16.07
C GLU A 39 -1.25 8.42 -16.58
N ASN A 40 -2.37 8.80 -15.95
CA ASN A 40 -3.28 9.86 -16.36
C ASN A 40 -3.87 9.69 -17.77
N GLN A 41 -3.88 8.48 -18.36
CA GLN A 41 -4.38 8.26 -19.73
C GLN A 41 -5.87 8.62 -19.89
N ILE A 42 -6.69 8.43 -18.84
CA ILE A 42 -8.12 8.66 -18.89
C ILE A 42 -8.42 10.17 -18.78
N LYS A 43 -9.02 10.74 -19.83
CA LYS A 43 -9.33 12.18 -19.90
C LYS A 43 -10.83 12.50 -19.81
N SER A 44 -11.71 11.53 -20.01
CA SER A 44 -13.16 11.74 -20.00
C SER A 44 -13.91 10.44 -19.70
N GLU A 45 -15.19 10.54 -19.33
CA GLU A 45 -16.08 9.38 -19.14
C GLU A 45 -16.37 8.62 -20.45
N MET A 46 -16.04 9.21 -21.61
CA MET A 46 -16.16 8.57 -22.93
C MET A 46 -14.91 7.77 -23.32
N THR A 47 -13.90 7.68 -22.47
CA THR A 47 -12.69 6.89 -22.77
C THR A 47 -13.05 5.40 -22.85
N GLU A 48 -12.83 4.80 -24.02
CA GLU A 48 -13.09 3.38 -24.25
C GLU A 48 -11.98 2.50 -23.67
N PHE A 49 -12.32 1.25 -23.36
CA PHE A 49 -11.36 0.25 -22.86
C PHE A 49 -10.12 0.08 -23.77
N SER A 50 -10.34 0.13 -25.09
CA SER A 50 -9.30 -0.02 -26.12
C SER A 50 -8.37 1.19 -26.25
N ALA A 51 -8.73 2.33 -25.65
CA ALA A 51 -7.95 3.56 -25.69
C ALA A 51 -6.92 3.64 -24.54
N ILE A 52 -6.97 2.71 -23.58
CA ILE A 52 -6.03 2.61 -22.46
C ILE A 52 -4.93 1.62 -22.83
N ASP A 53 -3.68 2.02 -22.66
CA ASP A 53 -2.53 1.12 -22.72
C ASP A 53 -2.42 0.36 -21.41
N TRP A 54 -3.01 -0.85 -21.37
CA TRP A 54 -3.04 -1.70 -20.18
C TRP A 54 -1.68 -2.28 -19.80
N ASP A 55 -0.68 -2.20 -20.69
CA ASP A 55 0.71 -2.53 -20.35
C ASP A 55 1.38 -1.37 -19.56
N LYS A 56 0.70 -0.23 -19.43
CA LYS A 56 1.15 0.99 -18.73
C LYS A 56 0.17 1.40 -17.64
N VAL A 57 -0.10 0.47 -16.72
CA VAL A 57 -0.89 0.72 -15.50
C VAL A 57 -0.03 0.50 -14.26
N ASN A 58 -0.41 1.15 -13.17
CA ASN A 58 0.28 1.16 -11.88
C ASN A 58 1.73 1.70 -11.96
N PRO A 59 1.97 2.91 -12.52
CA PRO A 59 3.28 3.53 -12.47
C PRO A 59 3.65 3.88 -11.02
N ALA A 60 4.73 3.30 -10.51
CA ALA A 60 5.29 3.63 -9.20
C ALA A 60 6.50 4.56 -9.35
N THR A 61 6.42 5.76 -8.81
CA THR A 61 7.51 6.74 -8.80
C THR A 61 8.65 6.26 -7.91
N GLY A 62 9.86 6.23 -8.47
CA GLY A 62 11.03 5.57 -7.88
C GLY A 62 11.97 4.96 -8.93
N PRO A 63 12.93 4.10 -8.52
CA PRO A 63 13.22 3.72 -7.14
C PRO A 63 14.11 4.72 -6.39
N ILE A 64 13.82 4.91 -5.11
CA ILE A 64 14.63 5.66 -4.15
C ILE A 64 15.62 4.69 -3.49
N PHE A 65 16.91 4.99 -3.60
CA PHE A 65 17.98 4.28 -2.91
C PHE A 65 18.23 4.89 -1.53
N VAL A 66 18.14 4.08 -0.47
CA VAL A 66 18.37 4.52 0.91
C VAL A 66 19.74 4.05 1.39
N GLU A 67 20.68 4.98 1.53
CA GLU A 67 22.05 4.71 1.97
C GLU A 67 22.06 3.93 3.30
N GLY A 68 22.81 2.84 3.32
CA GLY A 68 22.98 1.99 4.49
C GLY A 68 21.92 0.89 4.67
N ALA A 69 20.85 0.87 3.87
CA ALA A 69 19.93 -0.26 3.81
C ALA A 69 20.60 -1.48 3.15
N GLN A 70 20.54 -2.63 3.80
CA GLN A 70 21.15 -3.89 3.37
C GLN A 70 20.16 -5.04 3.56
N LYS A 71 20.38 -6.16 2.85
CA LYS A 71 19.56 -7.36 2.98
C LYS A 71 19.42 -7.79 4.45
N GLY A 72 18.19 -8.03 4.89
CA GLY A 72 17.85 -8.42 6.26
C GLY A 72 17.59 -7.24 7.21
N ASP A 73 17.76 -6.00 6.76
CA ASP A 73 17.27 -4.83 7.49
C ASP A 73 15.76 -4.64 7.29
N ILE A 74 15.20 -3.67 8.02
CA ILE A 74 13.86 -3.13 7.78
C ILE A 74 13.97 -1.71 7.25
N LEU A 75 13.26 -1.41 6.16
CA LEU A 75 13.02 -0.04 5.73
C LEU A 75 11.73 0.46 6.37
N LYS A 76 11.86 1.40 7.29
CA LYS A 76 10.75 2.12 7.92
C LYS A 76 10.38 3.33 7.06
N VAL A 77 9.12 3.44 6.65
CA VAL A 77 8.60 4.53 5.82
C VAL A 77 7.41 5.16 6.52
N ARG A 78 7.58 6.37 7.05
CA ARG A 78 6.48 7.15 7.63
C ARG A 78 5.84 8.02 6.56
N ILE A 79 4.52 7.96 6.45
CA ILE A 79 3.73 8.82 5.56
C ILE A 79 3.43 10.11 6.32
N ASP A 80 4.09 11.20 5.91
CA ASP A 80 4.00 12.49 6.56
C ASP A 80 2.76 13.27 6.13
N ASP A 81 2.43 13.23 4.83
CA ASP A 81 1.31 13.95 4.24
C ASP A 81 0.97 13.39 2.85
N ILE A 82 -0.30 13.55 2.45
CA ILE A 82 -0.80 13.19 1.11
C ILE A 82 -1.63 14.37 0.58
N GLU A 83 -1.12 15.02 -0.47
CA GLU A 83 -1.81 16.09 -1.19
C GLU A 83 -2.40 15.54 -2.49
N LEU A 84 -3.73 15.54 -2.60
CA LEU A 84 -4.45 15.01 -3.76
C LEU A 84 -4.61 16.05 -4.87
N GLY A 85 -4.73 15.56 -6.11
CA GLY A 85 -5.28 16.34 -7.22
C GLY A 85 -6.77 16.69 -7.03
N ASP A 86 -7.33 17.40 -8.01
CA ASP A 86 -8.73 17.88 -7.98
C ASP A 86 -9.70 16.98 -8.76
N ARG A 87 -9.20 15.92 -9.40
CA ARG A 87 -9.98 15.04 -10.27
C ARG A 87 -9.53 13.59 -10.15
N GLY A 88 -10.39 12.75 -9.58
CA GLY A 88 -10.23 11.31 -9.56
C GLY A 88 -10.92 10.62 -10.73
N VAL A 89 -10.60 9.34 -10.91
CA VAL A 89 -11.15 8.46 -11.94
C VAL A 89 -11.55 7.13 -11.29
N MET A 90 -12.66 6.54 -11.72
CA MET A 90 -13.00 5.16 -11.41
C MET A 90 -13.28 4.42 -12.71
N VAL A 91 -12.94 3.14 -12.76
CA VAL A 91 -13.27 2.26 -13.89
C VAL A 91 -13.90 0.97 -13.41
N THR A 92 -14.78 0.41 -14.22
CA THR A 92 -15.29 -0.95 -14.03
C THR A 92 -15.85 -1.49 -15.34
N GLY A 93 -16.17 -2.77 -15.41
CA GLY A 93 -16.68 -3.37 -16.63
C GLY A 93 -16.67 -4.90 -16.63
N PRO A 94 -16.98 -5.53 -17.78
CA PRO A 94 -17.00 -6.97 -17.93
C PRO A 94 -15.68 -7.61 -17.48
N GLY A 95 -15.77 -8.55 -16.52
CA GLY A 95 -14.61 -9.27 -16.00
C GLY A 95 -13.71 -8.50 -15.03
N LEU A 96 -14.02 -7.24 -14.72
CA LEU A 96 -13.26 -6.42 -13.77
C LEU A 96 -13.87 -6.49 -12.36
N GLY A 97 -13.03 -6.79 -11.37
CA GLY A 97 -13.44 -6.90 -9.97
C GLY A 97 -14.49 -7.99 -9.70
N VAL A 98 -15.13 -7.92 -8.52
CA VAL A 98 -16.10 -8.92 -8.07
C VAL A 98 -17.39 -8.90 -8.89
N MET A 99 -17.81 -7.69 -9.27
CA MET A 99 -19.08 -7.45 -9.95
C MET A 99 -18.99 -7.51 -11.47
N GLY A 100 -17.80 -7.65 -12.04
CA GLY A 100 -17.59 -7.61 -13.49
C GLY A 100 -18.35 -8.66 -14.28
N HIS A 101 -18.67 -9.82 -13.67
CA HIS A 101 -19.50 -10.86 -14.32
C HIS A 101 -20.96 -10.45 -14.53
N ARG A 102 -21.41 -9.33 -13.95
CA ARG A 102 -22.78 -8.80 -14.05
C ARG A 102 -22.87 -7.54 -14.89
N MET A 103 -21.76 -7.10 -15.48
CA MET A 103 -21.68 -5.88 -16.27
C MET A 103 -21.57 -6.23 -17.74
N GLU A 104 -22.22 -5.42 -18.58
CA GLU A 104 -22.23 -5.61 -20.03
C GLU A 104 -21.21 -4.69 -20.72
N ASP A 105 -20.97 -3.50 -20.17
CA ASP A 105 -20.13 -2.47 -20.78
C ASP A 105 -19.05 -1.98 -19.83
N PHE A 106 -17.89 -1.62 -20.40
CA PHE A 106 -16.86 -0.86 -19.69
C PHE A 106 -17.37 0.55 -19.39
N GLN A 107 -17.13 1.02 -18.17
CA GLN A 107 -17.58 2.31 -17.68
C GLN A 107 -16.42 3.05 -17.03
N VAL A 108 -16.29 4.32 -17.40
CA VAL A 108 -15.40 5.28 -16.75
C VAL A 108 -16.26 6.30 -16.04
N LYS A 109 -15.87 6.64 -14.82
CA LYS A 109 -16.49 7.72 -14.07
C LYS A 109 -15.44 8.73 -13.62
N ILE A 110 -15.65 10.01 -13.94
CA ILE A 110 -14.81 11.09 -13.45
C ILE A 110 -15.39 11.59 -12.13
N ILE A 111 -14.55 11.72 -11.12
CA ILE A 111 -14.94 12.13 -9.77
C ILE A 111 -14.24 13.45 -9.41
N PRO A 112 -14.95 14.59 -9.47
CA PRO A 112 -14.38 15.86 -8.99
C PRO A 112 -14.11 15.82 -7.48
N ILE A 113 -12.98 16.37 -7.06
CA ILE A 113 -12.68 16.64 -5.65
C ILE A 113 -12.99 18.11 -5.37
N GLN A 114 -14.04 18.36 -4.59
CA GLN A 114 -14.56 19.70 -4.32
C GLN A 114 -14.88 19.84 -2.83
N ASP A 115 -14.47 20.96 -2.23
CA ASP A 115 -14.68 21.26 -0.81
C ASP A 115 -14.26 20.11 0.14
N GLY A 116 -13.15 19.44 -0.18
CA GLY A 116 -12.63 18.31 0.60
C GLY A 116 -13.48 17.04 0.53
N ARG A 117 -14.24 16.85 -0.55
CA ARG A 117 -15.09 15.67 -0.79
C ARG A 117 -14.97 15.18 -2.23
N ALA A 118 -15.15 13.88 -2.43
CA ALA A 118 -15.23 13.29 -3.76
C ALA A 118 -16.69 13.26 -4.24
N VAL A 119 -17.02 14.07 -5.25
CA VAL A 119 -18.40 14.24 -5.74
C VAL A 119 -18.78 13.08 -6.66
N PHE A 120 -19.46 12.09 -6.10
CA PHE A 120 -19.87 10.91 -6.87
C PHE A 120 -21.03 11.24 -7.82
N ASN A 121 -22.04 11.97 -7.36
CA ASN A 121 -23.13 12.50 -8.18
C ASN A 121 -23.85 13.64 -7.46
N ASP A 122 -24.90 14.20 -8.06
CA ASP A 122 -25.70 15.31 -7.51
C ASP A 122 -26.33 15.04 -6.14
N ARG A 123 -26.33 13.78 -5.68
CA ARG A 123 -26.90 13.36 -4.39
C ARG A 123 -25.85 13.00 -3.35
N LEU A 124 -24.64 12.63 -3.77
CA LEU A 124 -23.64 12.02 -2.90
C LEU A 124 -22.24 12.59 -3.17
N ALA A 125 -21.68 13.21 -2.14
CA ALA A 125 -20.27 13.53 -2.05
C ALA A 125 -19.65 12.73 -0.90
N LEU A 126 -18.62 11.96 -1.18
CA LEU A 126 -17.97 11.03 -0.25
C LEU A 126 -16.95 11.78 0.62
N PRO A 127 -16.77 11.39 1.90
CA PRO A 127 -15.58 11.81 2.63
C PRO A 127 -14.34 11.26 1.92
N LEU A 128 -13.24 12.02 1.97
CA LEU A 128 -11.94 11.55 1.48
C LEU A 128 -11.31 10.64 2.55
N ASN A 129 -10.63 9.59 2.09
CA ASN A 129 -9.70 8.81 2.89
C ASN A 129 -8.45 8.54 2.04
N PRO A 130 -7.60 9.57 1.83
CA PRO A 130 -6.44 9.50 0.94
C PRO A 130 -5.51 8.35 1.34
N MET A 131 -5.06 7.52 0.40
CA MET A 131 -4.20 6.38 0.69
C MET A 131 -3.29 6.02 -0.49
N ILE A 132 -2.21 5.29 -0.22
CA ILE A 132 -1.26 4.76 -1.21
C ILE A 132 -1.55 3.28 -1.47
N GLY A 133 -1.94 2.96 -2.71
CA GLY A 133 -2.22 1.59 -3.17
C GLY A 133 -0.95 0.80 -3.42
N VAL A 134 -0.06 1.38 -4.23
CA VAL A 134 1.26 0.81 -4.54
C VAL A 134 2.35 1.45 -3.70
N ILE A 135 2.95 0.69 -2.80
CA ILE A 135 4.19 1.07 -2.11
C ILE A 135 5.02 -0.17 -1.78
N GLY A 136 6.30 -0.14 -2.10
CA GLY A 136 7.15 -1.31 -1.88
C GLY A 136 8.62 -1.10 -2.23
N VAL A 137 9.40 -2.11 -1.93
CA VAL A 137 10.84 -2.20 -2.20
C VAL A 137 11.10 -3.19 -3.34
N ALA A 138 12.34 -3.28 -3.84
CA ALA A 138 12.67 -4.33 -4.80
C ALA A 138 12.48 -5.73 -4.17
N PRO A 139 11.77 -6.66 -4.85
CA PRO A 139 11.52 -8.01 -4.34
C PRO A 139 12.78 -8.86 -4.31
N GLU A 140 12.83 -9.87 -3.43
CA GLU A 140 14.02 -10.72 -3.21
C GLU A 140 14.56 -11.45 -4.46
N ASN A 141 13.65 -11.80 -5.38
CA ASN A 141 13.96 -12.66 -6.51
C ASN A 141 13.83 -11.87 -7.82
N GLU A 142 13.08 -12.40 -8.78
CA GLU A 142 12.75 -11.70 -10.01
C GLU A 142 11.87 -10.48 -9.74
N GLY A 143 11.98 -9.45 -10.59
CA GLY A 143 11.08 -8.32 -10.45
C GLY A 143 9.62 -8.71 -10.61
N ILE A 144 8.75 -7.95 -9.98
CA ILE A 144 7.30 -8.18 -9.94
C ILE A 144 6.58 -6.94 -10.47
N SER A 145 5.50 -7.13 -11.23
CA SER A 145 4.65 -6.03 -11.70
C SER A 145 4.19 -5.17 -10.52
N CYS A 146 4.15 -3.85 -10.69
CA CYS A 146 3.63 -2.95 -9.65
C CYS A 146 2.18 -3.25 -9.26
N GLY A 147 1.40 -3.91 -10.14
CA GLY A 147 0.04 -4.38 -9.87
C GLY A 147 -0.08 -5.72 -9.15
N THR A 148 1.02 -6.32 -8.69
CA THR A 148 0.99 -7.56 -7.92
C THR A 148 1.64 -7.34 -6.55
N PRO A 149 0.91 -7.48 -5.43
CA PRO A 149 1.50 -7.35 -4.12
C PRO A 149 2.33 -8.57 -3.71
N GLY A 150 3.09 -8.46 -2.63
CA GLY A 150 3.80 -9.58 -2.02
C GLY A 150 4.59 -9.17 -0.77
N ALA A 151 5.57 -9.98 -0.41
CA ALA A 151 6.48 -9.72 0.72
C ALA A 151 7.20 -8.35 0.64
N HIS A 152 7.37 -7.84 -0.58
CA HIS A 152 8.04 -6.57 -0.87
C HIS A 152 7.12 -5.34 -0.80
N GLY A 153 5.82 -5.53 -0.47
CA GLY A 153 4.80 -4.49 -0.64
C GLY A 153 4.11 -4.65 -1.98
N GLY A 154 4.16 -3.62 -2.83
CA GLY A 154 3.49 -3.60 -4.14
C GLY A 154 2.05 -3.11 -4.02
N ASN A 155 1.14 -3.65 -4.85
CA ASN A 155 -0.29 -3.27 -4.92
C ASN A 155 -1.08 -3.80 -3.71
N MET A 156 -0.86 -3.23 -2.54
CA MET A 156 -1.45 -3.76 -1.30
C MET A 156 -2.86 -3.25 -1.06
N ASP A 157 -3.24 -2.14 -1.70
CA ASP A 157 -4.55 -1.46 -1.61
C ASP A 157 -5.13 -1.53 -0.20
N THR A 158 -4.32 -1.05 0.74
CA THR A 158 -4.63 -1.05 2.15
C THR A 158 -4.92 0.38 2.56
N LYS A 159 -6.19 0.70 2.80
CA LYS A 159 -6.64 2.08 3.12
C LYS A 159 -5.96 2.72 4.34
N GLU A 160 -5.37 1.91 5.22
CA GLU A 160 -4.63 2.36 6.40
C GLU A 160 -3.22 2.88 6.03
N VAL A 161 -2.75 2.68 4.79
CA VAL A 161 -1.52 3.26 4.23
C VAL A 161 -1.80 4.74 3.88
N THR A 162 -1.96 5.53 4.93
CA THR A 162 -2.37 6.94 4.86
C THR A 162 -1.47 7.82 5.73
N THR A 163 -1.72 9.14 5.71
CA THR A 163 -1.01 10.13 6.52
C THR A 163 -1.00 9.73 8.00
N GLY A 164 0.19 9.74 8.61
CA GLY A 164 0.42 9.33 9.99
C GLY A 164 0.73 7.84 10.17
N ALA A 165 0.52 7.00 9.16
CA ALA A 165 0.93 5.60 9.18
C ALA A 165 2.45 5.46 8.95
N THR A 166 3.01 4.37 9.46
CA THR A 166 4.40 3.97 9.27
C THR A 166 4.44 2.53 8.78
N LEU A 167 5.01 2.33 7.60
CA LEU A 167 5.22 1.01 7.01
C LEU A 167 6.61 0.51 7.35
N TYR A 168 6.75 -0.80 7.49
CA TYR A 168 7.99 -1.49 7.73
C TYR A 168 8.15 -2.57 6.67
N PHE A 169 9.11 -2.40 5.76
CA PHE A 169 9.35 -3.34 4.67
C PHE A 169 10.62 -4.17 4.93
N PRO A 170 10.60 -5.49 4.63
CA PRO A 170 11.82 -6.26 4.59
C PRO A 170 12.74 -5.75 3.48
N VAL A 171 14.00 -5.48 3.81
CA VAL A 171 15.00 -5.08 2.81
C VAL A 171 15.61 -6.35 2.20
N PHE A 172 15.43 -6.53 0.90
CA PHE A 172 16.01 -7.68 0.18
C PHE A 172 17.29 -7.34 -0.57
N HIS A 173 17.45 -6.08 -0.98
CA HIS A 173 18.58 -5.60 -1.77
C HIS A 173 19.18 -4.34 -1.15
N GLU A 174 20.45 -4.07 -1.47
CA GLU A 174 21.12 -2.84 -1.05
C GLU A 174 20.32 -1.61 -1.48
N GLY A 175 20.17 -0.65 -0.57
CA GLY A 175 19.41 0.56 -0.83
C GLY A 175 17.90 0.40 -0.82
N ALA A 176 17.37 -0.82 -0.63
CA ALA A 176 15.96 -1.21 -0.65
C ALA A 176 15.21 -0.97 -1.99
N LEU A 177 15.46 0.13 -2.69
CA LEU A 177 14.82 0.53 -3.95
C LEU A 177 13.32 0.78 -3.77
N LEU A 178 12.99 1.72 -2.87
CA LEU A 178 11.61 2.09 -2.55
C LEU A 178 10.93 2.80 -3.73
N SER A 179 9.75 2.36 -4.12
CA SER A 179 8.88 3.04 -5.09
C SER A 179 7.45 3.12 -4.55
N LEU A 180 6.72 4.16 -4.95
CA LEU A 180 5.31 4.33 -4.59
C LEU A 180 4.50 5.00 -5.69
N GLY A 181 3.21 4.68 -5.78
CA GLY A 181 2.29 5.21 -6.78
C GLY A 181 0.86 4.86 -6.43
N ASP A 182 -0.04 4.99 -7.40
CA ASP A 182 -1.42 4.52 -7.28
C ASP A 182 -2.15 5.07 -6.04
N LEU A 183 -2.35 6.38 -6.03
CA LEU A 183 -3.02 7.04 -4.92
C LEU A 183 -4.53 7.01 -5.14
N HIS A 184 -5.28 6.80 -4.06
CA HIS A 184 -6.74 6.89 -4.07
C HIS A 184 -7.22 8.06 -3.23
N ALA A 185 -8.17 8.83 -3.76
CA ALA A 185 -8.86 9.86 -3.00
C ALA A 185 -9.83 9.27 -1.96
N ALA A 186 -10.43 8.13 -2.33
CA ALA A 186 -11.17 7.28 -1.42
C ALA A 186 -11.19 5.83 -1.91
N MET A 187 -11.13 4.89 -0.98
CA MET A 187 -11.26 3.46 -1.24
C MET A 187 -11.84 2.73 -0.02
N GLY A 188 -12.64 1.70 -0.26
CA GLY A 188 -13.16 0.81 0.78
C GLY A 188 -12.40 -0.51 0.83
N ASP A 189 -12.42 -1.18 1.99
CA ASP A 189 -11.85 -2.54 2.11
C ASP A 189 -12.52 -3.47 1.08
N GLY A 190 -11.68 -4.21 0.35
CA GLY A 190 -12.04 -5.17 -0.69
C GLY A 190 -11.95 -4.62 -2.11
N GLU A 191 -11.98 -3.29 -2.30
CA GLU A 191 -11.82 -2.65 -3.61
C GLU A 191 -12.63 -3.31 -4.75
N ILE A 192 -13.88 -3.66 -4.44
CA ILE A 192 -14.64 -4.69 -5.19
C ILE A 192 -14.89 -4.38 -6.67
N SER A 193 -14.64 -3.15 -7.10
CA SER A 193 -14.88 -2.66 -8.45
C SER A 193 -13.70 -2.84 -9.40
N VAL A 194 -12.50 -3.19 -8.88
CA VAL A 194 -11.16 -3.12 -9.52
C VAL A 194 -10.39 -1.81 -9.33
N SER A 195 -11.04 -0.77 -8.81
CA SER A 195 -10.40 0.53 -8.59
C SER A 195 -10.97 1.22 -7.35
N GLY A 196 -10.12 2.03 -6.72
CA GLY A 196 -10.50 3.12 -5.85
C GLY A 196 -10.95 4.34 -6.65
N ILE A 197 -10.90 5.52 -6.03
CA ILE A 197 -10.95 6.80 -6.75
C ILE A 197 -9.51 7.19 -7.12
N GLU A 198 -9.06 6.68 -8.26
CA GLU A 198 -7.72 6.84 -8.81
C GLU A 198 -7.37 8.31 -9.02
N ILE A 199 -6.24 8.76 -8.47
CA ILE A 199 -5.89 10.17 -8.52
C ILE A 199 -4.38 10.39 -8.50
N GLN A 200 -3.92 11.38 -9.28
CA GLN A 200 -2.57 11.90 -9.13
C GLN A 200 -2.42 12.60 -7.77
N ALA A 201 -1.22 12.56 -7.20
CA ALA A 201 -0.99 13.16 -5.90
C ALA A 201 0.46 13.59 -5.73
N LYS A 202 0.73 14.14 -4.55
CA LYS A 202 2.04 14.38 -3.99
C LYS A 202 2.06 13.77 -2.59
N VAL A 203 3.06 12.95 -2.32
CA VAL A 203 3.21 12.23 -1.04
C VAL A 203 4.51 12.67 -0.38
N LYS A 204 4.42 13.09 0.88
CA LYS A 204 5.61 13.34 1.70
C LYS A 204 5.87 12.14 2.59
N ILE A 205 7.09 11.61 2.55
CA ILE A 205 7.52 10.48 3.37
C ILE A 205 8.81 10.79 4.13
N THR A 206 9.00 10.14 5.28
CA THR A 206 10.29 10.03 5.97
C THR A 206 10.74 8.57 5.91
N VAL A 207 11.99 8.31 5.51
CA VAL A 207 12.55 6.96 5.44
C VAL A 207 13.63 6.74 6.48
N GLU A 208 13.66 5.58 7.13
CA GLU A 208 14.67 5.21 8.13
C GLU A 208 15.06 3.74 7.94
N VAL A 209 16.33 3.41 8.15
CA VAL A 209 16.82 2.03 8.16
C VAL A 209 16.89 1.52 9.59
N ILE A 210 16.23 0.41 9.87
CA ILE A 210 16.27 -0.30 11.14
C ILE A 210 17.17 -1.53 10.99
N LYS A 211 18.15 -1.66 11.89
CA LYS A 211 19.12 -2.76 11.94
C LYS A 211 18.73 -3.78 13.00
N GLY A 212 19.09 -5.05 12.78
CA GLY A 212 18.97 -6.11 13.79
C GLY A 212 17.58 -6.70 13.97
N TYR A 213 16.65 -6.38 13.08
CA TYR A 213 15.31 -6.95 13.01
C TYR A 213 15.09 -7.48 11.59
N GLU A 214 14.44 -8.63 11.47
CA GLU A 214 14.09 -9.25 10.19
C GLU A 214 12.59 -9.56 10.20
N ILE A 215 11.92 -9.24 9.10
CA ILE A 215 10.51 -9.56 8.84
C ILE A 215 10.41 -10.20 7.46
N SER A 216 9.32 -10.91 7.22
CA SER A 216 9.05 -11.57 5.93
C SER A 216 7.97 -10.86 5.11
N TYR A 217 7.17 -10.01 5.74
CA TYR A 217 6.08 -9.25 5.12
C TYR A 217 5.99 -7.84 5.69
N PRO A 218 5.32 -6.90 5.00
CA PRO A 218 5.16 -5.55 5.48
C PRO A 218 4.34 -5.48 6.77
N PHE A 219 4.78 -4.64 7.71
CA PHE A 219 3.98 -4.24 8.87
C PHE A 219 3.53 -2.78 8.73
N LEU A 220 2.39 -2.45 9.34
CA LEU A 220 1.82 -1.11 9.38
C LEU A 220 1.54 -0.67 10.83
N GLU A 221 2.33 0.32 11.23
CA GLU A 221 2.21 1.28 12.32
C GLU A 221 1.14 2.37 12.18
N ASN A 222 0.07 2.45 12.99
CA ASN A 222 -0.66 3.73 13.12
C ASN A 222 -1.09 4.02 14.58
N GLY A 223 -1.84 5.10 14.78
CA GLY A 223 -2.33 5.51 16.11
C GLY A 223 -3.25 4.47 16.77
N ASP A 224 -3.92 3.65 15.98
CA ASP A 224 -4.91 2.68 16.46
C ASP A 224 -4.28 1.33 16.83
N GLY A 225 -3.16 0.96 16.21
CA GLY A 225 -2.56 -0.35 16.44
C GLY A 225 -1.47 -0.72 15.45
N LEU A 226 -1.20 -2.01 15.37
CA LEU A 226 -0.20 -2.61 14.50
C LEU A 226 -0.86 -3.67 13.63
N SER A 227 -0.55 -3.68 12.34
CA SER A 227 -0.98 -4.72 11.42
C SER A 227 0.21 -5.37 10.73
N VAL A 228 0.09 -6.65 10.38
CA VAL A 228 0.92 -7.28 9.34
C VAL A 228 0.06 -7.49 8.10
N LEU A 229 0.63 -7.21 6.93
CA LEU A 229 -0.06 -7.24 5.63
C LEU A 229 0.48 -8.42 4.82
N VAL A 230 -0.40 -9.30 4.36
CA VAL A 230 -0.01 -10.49 3.61
C VAL A 230 -0.82 -10.60 2.35
N SER A 231 -0.15 -10.97 1.26
CA SER A 231 -0.79 -11.23 -0.03
C SER A 231 -0.47 -12.63 -0.54
N LYS A 232 -1.51 -13.41 -0.83
CA LYS A 232 -1.45 -14.77 -1.37
C LYS A 232 -2.56 -15.00 -2.40
N GLU A 233 -2.62 -16.18 -3.02
CA GLU A 233 -3.61 -16.49 -4.06
C GLU A 233 -5.05 -16.39 -3.54
N THR A 234 -5.26 -16.77 -2.28
CA THR A 234 -6.57 -16.69 -1.63
C THR A 234 -6.57 -15.76 -0.41
N LEU A 235 -7.76 -15.25 -0.08
CA LEU A 235 -7.96 -14.42 1.11
C LEU A 235 -7.77 -15.23 2.40
N ASP A 236 -8.20 -16.50 2.42
CA ASP A 236 -8.03 -17.39 3.58
C ASP A 236 -6.54 -17.60 3.89
N GLU A 237 -5.72 -17.94 2.88
CA GLU A 237 -4.28 -18.11 3.10
C GLU A 237 -3.60 -16.82 3.55
N SER A 238 -4.03 -15.68 3.00
CA SER A 238 -3.52 -14.36 3.39
C SER A 238 -3.85 -14.05 4.84
N ALA A 239 -5.09 -14.34 5.27
CA ALA A 239 -5.55 -14.13 6.63
C ALA A 239 -4.82 -15.05 7.63
N ASP A 240 -4.78 -16.36 7.36
CA ASP A 240 -4.14 -17.34 8.24
C ASP A 240 -2.65 -17.01 8.43
N THR A 241 -1.96 -16.67 7.33
CA THR A 241 -0.54 -16.30 7.40
C THR A 241 -0.33 -14.97 8.16
N ALA A 242 -1.21 -13.99 7.98
CA ALA A 242 -1.12 -12.73 8.72
C ALA A 242 -1.31 -12.96 10.23
N VAL A 243 -2.19 -13.87 10.63
CA VAL A 243 -2.36 -14.27 12.04
C VAL A 243 -1.09 -14.93 12.56
N GLU A 244 -0.55 -15.93 11.87
CA GLU A 244 0.66 -16.63 12.29
C GLU A 244 1.84 -15.67 12.46
N LEU A 245 2.10 -14.81 11.47
CA LEU A 245 3.19 -13.84 11.52
C LEU A 245 3.05 -12.84 12.68
N MET A 246 1.84 -12.37 12.98
CA MET A 246 1.62 -11.48 14.11
C MET A 246 1.81 -12.22 15.44
N ILE A 247 1.32 -13.45 15.56
CA ILE A 247 1.52 -14.26 16.77
C ILE A 247 3.01 -14.51 17.01
N ASP A 248 3.75 -14.91 15.98
CA ASP A 248 5.20 -15.14 16.04
C ASP A 248 5.96 -13.85 16.40
N TYR A 249 5.49 -12.70 15.93
CA TYR A 249 6.05 -11.40 16.29
C TYR A 249 5.78 -11.04 17.76
N LEU A 250 4.55 -11.22 18.25
CA LEU A 250 4.15 -10.80 19.58
C LEU A 250 4.64 -11.73 20.69
N GLN A 251 4.58 -13.06 20.46
CA GLN A 251 4.79 -14.05 21.53
C GLN A 251 6.11 -13.85 22.30
N PRO A 252 7.27 -13.66 21.65
CA PRO A 252 8.55 -13.51 22.35
C PRO A 252 8.64 -12.24 23.20
N GLN A 253 7.71 -11.29 23.01
CA GLN A 253 7.66 -10.00 23.68
C GLN A 253 6.61 -9.97 24.81
N THR A 254 5.97 -11.11 25.10
CA THR A 254 4.98 -11.26 26.18
C THR A 254 5.41 -12.36 27.14
N ASP A 255 4.76 -12.41 28.29
CA ASP A 255 4.86 -13.53 29.24
C ASP A 255 3.78 -14.61 29.00
N LEU A 256 2.97 -14.47 27.94
CA LEU A 256 1.89 -15.38 27.61
C LEU A 256 2.40 -16.67 26.95
N THR A 257 1.76 -17.78 27.29
CA THR A 257 1.87 -19.00 26.47
C THR A 257 1.26 -18.79 25.09
N LEU A 258 1.63 -19.64 24.12
CA LEU A 258 1.04 -19.60 22.78
C LEU A 258 -0.48 -19.64 22.85
N SER A 259 -1.03 -20.56 23.65
CA SER A 259 -2.49 -20.71 23.81
C SER A 259 -3.16 -19.46 24.38
N GLU A 260 -2.56 -18.79 25.36
CA GLU A 260 -3.10 -17.57 25.94
C GLU A 260 -3.06 -16.41 24.95
N LEU A 261 -1.94 -16.23 24.25
CA LEU A 261 -1.83 -15.21 23.21
C LEU A 261 -2.83 -15.48 22.07
N THR A 262 -3.00 -16.74 21.64
CA THR A 262 -4.01 -17.10 20.64
C THR A 262 -5.43 -16.80 21.12
N MET A 263 -5.79 -17.14 22.36
CA MET A 263 -7.12 -16.82 22.92
C MET A 263 -7.33 -15.30 23.02
N LEU A 264 -6.30 -14.55 23.44
CA LEU A 264 -6.35 -13.10 23.49
C LEU A 264 -6.56 -12.52 22.08
N MET A 265 -5.76 -12.93 21.11
CA MET A 265 -5.86 -12.47 19.72
C MET A 265 -7.19 -12.86 19.08
N SER A 266 -7.77 -14.01 19.42
CA SER A 266 -9.12 -14.38 18.98
C SER A 266 -10.21 -13.47 19.58
N ALA A 267 -9.98 -12.88 20.76
CA ALA A 267 -10.95 -12.00 21.41
C ALA A 267 -10.85 -10.54 20.94
N VAL A 268 -9.65 -10.06 20.57
CA VAL A 268 -9.39 -8.63 20.33
C VAL A 268 -8.68 -8.31 19.02
N GLY A 269 -7.95 -9.27 18.44
CA GLY A 269 -7.31 -9.13 17.14
C GLY A 269 -8.33 -9.19 16.02
N GLN A 270 -8.01 -8.59 14.88
CA GLN A 270 -8.95 -8.45 13.78
C GLN A 270 -8.30 -8.86 12.47
N VAL A 271 -8.82 -9.92 11.85
CA VAL A 271 -8.59 -10.16 10.42
C VAL A 271 -9.41 -9.14 9.64
N GLN A 272 -8.75 -8.40 8.76
CA GLN A 272 -9.36 -7.39 7.92
C GLN A 272 -8.91 -7.60 6.47
N VAL A 273 -9.77 -7.23 5.53
CA VAL A 273 -9.50 -7.33 4.09
C VAL A 273 -8.94 -6.01 3.60
N SER A 274 -7.88 -6.05 2.79
CA SER A 274 -7.39 -4.86 2.06
C SER A 274 -8.02 -4.80 0.67
N GLN A 275 -7.68 -5.74 -0.22
CA GLN A 275 -8.33 -5.92 -1.53
C GLN A 275 -8.56 -7.39 -1.88
N ILE A 276 -9.49 -7.64 -2.81
CA ILE A 276 -9.77 -8.97 -3.35
C ILE A 276 -9.80 -9.03 -4.89
N VAL A 277 -9.26 -8.03 -5.57
CA VAL A 277 -9.41 -7.85 -7.04
C VAL A 277 -8.13 -8.05 -7.83
N ASP A 278 -6.97 -8.03 -7.17
CA ASP A 278 -5.65 -8.16 -7.80
C ASP A 278 -5.23 -9.61 -8.08
N PRO A 279 -4.08 -9.84 -8.76
CA PRO A 279 -3.54 -11.19 -8.97
C PRO A 279 -3.36 -12.00 -7.68
N LEU A 280 -2.98 -11.35 -6.58
CA LEU A 280 -3.00 -11.90 -5.22
C LEU A 280 -3.97 -11.10 -4.36
N LYS A 281 -4.56 -11.71 -3.33
CA LYS A 281 -5.51 -11.08 -2.40
C LYS A 281 -4.76 -10.61 -1.17
N THR A 282 -5.01 -9.39 -0.71
CA THR A 282 -4.33 -8.84 0.47
C THR A 282 -5.25 -8.84 1.68
N ALA A 283 -4.81 -9.50 2.76
CA ALA A 283 -5.42 -9.43 4.08
C ALA A 283 -4.43 -8.81 5.09
N ARG A 284 -4.95 -8.33 6.21
CA ARG A 284 -4.15 -7.85 7.32
C ARG A 284 -4.70 -8.38 8.65
N PHE A 285 -3.79 -8.65 9.58
CA PHE A 285 -4.18 -8.95 10.96
C PHE A 285 -3.79 -7.80 11.87
N PHE A 286 -4.79 -7.13 12.44
CA PHE A 286 -4.68 -5.93 13.24
C PHE A 286 -4.74 -6.23 14.74
N VAL A 287 -3.83 -5.60 15.49
CA VAL A 287 -3.73 -5.68 16.95
C VAL A 287 -3.91 -4.28 17.54
N PRO A 288 -4.93 -4.06 18.39
CA PRO A 288 -5.20 -2.76 18.98
C PRO A 288 -4.06 -2.22 19.85
N ARG A 289 -3.86 -0.90 19.83
CA ARG A 289 -2.81 -0.18 20.57
C ARG A 289 -2.80 -0.50 22.06
N TYR A 290 -3.98 -0.60 22.70
CA TYR A 290 -4.07 -0.87 24.13
C TYR A 290 -3.48 -2.24 24.52
N VAL A 291 -3.49 -3.23 23.62
CA VAL A 291 -2.87 -4.54 23.85
C VAL A 291 -1.35 -4.39 23.82
N LEU A 292 -0.83 -3.70 22.79
CA LEU A 292 0.59 -3.43 22.65
C LEU A 292 1.13 -2.67 23.87
N GLU A 293 0.40 -1.65 24.34
CA GLU A 293 0.75 -0.87 25.52
C GLU A 293 0.72 -1.69 26.80
N ALA A 294 -0.26 -2.58 26.98
CA ALA A 294 -0.36 -3.43 28.16
C ALA A 294 0.86 -4.36 28.32
N TYR A 295 1.45 -4.80 27.21
CA TYR A 295 2.68 -5.63 27.20
C TYR A 295 3.96 -4.81 26.95
N GLY A 296 3.87 -3.48 26.83
CA GLY A 296 5.03 -2.62 26.58
C GLY A 296 5.70 -2.82 25.21
N ILE A 297 4.98 -3.40 24.24
CA ILE A 297 5.47 -3.72 22.90
C ILE A 297 5.59 -2.44 22.06
N LYS A 298 6.74 -2.25 21.42
CA LYS A 298 7.00 -1.19 20.46
C LYS A 298 7.46 -1.80 19.15
N ALA A 299 6.83 -1.43 18.04
CA ALA A 299 7.18 -1.98 16.74
C ALA A 299 8.66 -1.69 16.41
N PHE A 300 9.46 -2.76 16.34
CA PHE A 300 10.86 -2.77 15.88
C PHE A 300 11.78 -1.73 16.58
N ARG A 301 11.70 -1.61 17.91
CA ARG A 301 12.51 -0.70 18.73
C ARG A 301 13.23 -1.39 19.87
#